data_AF-S8DEG1-F1
#
_entry.id   AF-S8DEG1-F1
#
_cell.length_a   1.000
_cell.length_b   1.000
_cell.length_c   1.000
_cell.angle_alpha   90.00
_cell.angle_beta   90.00
_cell.angle_gamma   90.00
#
_symmetry.space_group_name_H-M   'P 1'
#
loop_
_entity.id
_entity.type
_entity.pdbx_description
1 polymer ?
#
loop_
_entity_poly.entity_id
_entity_poly.type
_entity_poly.pdbx_seq_one_letter_code
_entity_poly.pdbx_strand_id
1 'polypeptide(L)'
;GEEIIDVIPWDEWWETALEDSSNPQIALLPLHPDIRAKFDTKAAWEYVRGMAGKPYGYHNMIFSWIDTVANNYPPPLDAHLVVSVMSMWARMQPAYAANMWNEALNMRLGTKDLDLYEILFETERRGITFDQLLTIPEQDEWIYSDGKSTTCVAFILSMYKAAGVFSPFSDSVQVTEFTIKDAYMLKIFEDNATRLPGWCQNEKDGLSFCQILGEFRMELPYYNTLDPYANMNENCPSLPPTYERPPRC
;
A
#
# COMPACT_ATOMS: atom_id res chain seq x y z
N GLY A 1 -13.40 15.97 6.27
CA GLY A 1 -13.94 14.99 7.22
C GLY A 1 -12.76 14.28 7.85
N GLU A 2 -12.95 13.63 9.00
CA GLU A 2 -11.95 12.67 9.47
C GLU A 2 -12.05 11.43 8.58
N GLU A 3 -10.98 11.11 7.87
CA GLU A 3 -10.91 9.91 7.04
C GLU A 3 -10.45 8.74 7.90
N ILE A 4 -11.34 7.78 8.08
CA ILE A 4 -11.19 6.66 9.00
C ILE A 4 -11.40 5.34 8.27
N ILE A 5 -10.96 4.25 8.90
CA ILE A 5 -11.22 2.89 8.45
C ILE A 5 -12.63 2.51 8.87
N ASP A 6 -13.47 2.14 7.91
CA ASP A 6 -14.85 1.74 8.17
C ASP A 6 -15.18 0.38 7.55
N VAL A 7 -16.21 -0.28 8.08
CA VAL A 7 -16.70 -1.59 7.64
C VAL A 7 -18.20 -1.49 7.39
N ILE A 8 -18.56 -1.47 6.11
CA ILE A 8 -19.94 -1.38 5.65
C ILE A 8 -20.43 -2.73 5.08
N PRO A 9 -21.72 -3.06 5.25
CA PRO A 9 -22.33 -4.23 4.61
C PRO A 9 -22.18 -4.19 3.09
N TRP A 10 -22.02 -5.37 2.48
CA TRP A 10 -21.86 -5.49 1.03
C TRP A 10 -23.01 -4.85 0.25
N ASP A 11 -24.25 -5.11 0.66
CA ASP A 11 -25.43 -4.61 -0.06
C ASP A 11 -25.50 -3.07 -0.04
N GLU A 12 -25.17 -2.46 1.10
CA GLU A 12 -25.11 -1.00 1.25
C GLU A 12 -23.98 -0.37 0.42
N TRP A 13 -22.80 -0.98 0.46
CA TRP A 13 -21.68 -0.56 -0.38
C TRP A 13 -22.02 -0.67 -1.87
N TRP A 14 -22.68 -1.77 -2.26
CA TRP A 14 -23.01 -2.04 -3.65
C TRP A 14 -24.03 -1.04 -4.20
N GLU A 15 -25.08 -0.72 -3.43
CA GLU A 15 -26.03 0.34 -3.80
C GLU A 15 -25.31 1.68 -3.97
N THR A 16 -24.41 2.03 -3.06
CA THR A 16 -23.61 3.26 -3.15
C THR A 16 -22.71 3.28 -4.39
N ALA A 17 -22.05 2.16 -4.70
CA ALA A 17 -21.15 2.06 -5.86
C ALA A 17 -21.89 2.19 -7.20
N LEU A 18 -23.15 1.73 -7.28
CA LEU A 18 -23.99 1.86 -8.47
C LEU A 18 -24.48 3.29 -8.71
N GLU A 19 -24.64 4.08 -7.65
CA GLU A 19 -25.07 5.48 -7.71
C GLU A 19 -23.90 6.46 -7.79
N ASP A 20 -22.66 5.97 -7.68
CA ASP A 20 -21.47 6.81 -7.67
C ASP A 20 -21.19 7.44 -9.04
N SER A 21 -21.40 8.76 -9.10
CA SER A 21 -21.12 9.58 -10.28
C SER A 21 -19.64 9.67 -10.68
N SER A 22 -18.71 9.14 -9.86
CA SER A 22 -17.28 9.05 -10.17
C SER A 22 -16.94 7.99 -11.22
N ASN A 23 -17.91 7.15 -11.63
CA ASN A 23 -17.75 6.03 -12.56
C ASN A 23 -16.68 5.01 -12.09
N PRO A 24 -16.94 4.28 -11.00
CA PRO A 24 -16.00 3.31 -10.46
C PRO A 24 -15.84 2.09 -11.38
N GLN A 25 -14.60 1.63 -11.51
CA GLN A 25 -14.27 0.37 -12.17
C GLN A 25 -13.93 -0.65 -11.08
N ILE A 26 -14.65 -1.75 -11.01
CA ILE A 26 -14.55 -2.69 -9.88
C ILE A 26 -14.24 -4.09 -10.41
N ALA A 27 -13.13 -4.66 -9.92
CA ALA A 27 -12.74 -6.04 -10.14
C ALA A 27 -12.80 -6.85 -8.84
N LEU A 28 -13.28 -8.09 -8.94
CA LEU A 28 -13.26 -9.08 -7.88
C LEU A 28 -12.17 -10.11 -8.17
N LEU A 29 -11.24 -10.25 -7.22
CA LEU A 29 -10.10 -11.17 -7.29
C LEU A 29 -10.28 -12.25 -6.21
N PRO A 30 -10.88 -13.42 -6.50
CA PRO A 30 -11.06 -14.47 -5.51
C PRO A 30 -9.71 -15.07 -5.10
N LEU A 31 -9.53 -15.42 -3.82
CA LEU A 31 -8.35 -16.18 -3.38
C LEU A 31 -8.32 -17.57 -4.03
N HIS A 32 -7.13 -18.05 -4.39
CA HIS A 32 -6.93 -19.42 -4.84
C HIS A 32 -7.39 -20.41 -3.75
N PRO A 33 -8.02 -21.56 -4.09
CA PRO A 33 -8.53 -22.52 -3.11
C PRO A 33 -7.50 -22.98 -2.08
N ASP A 34 -6.24 -23.14 -2.47
CA ASP A 34 -5.16 -23.54 -1.56
C ASP A 34 -4.81 -22.47 -0.53
N ILE A 35 -4.94 -21.18 -0.90
CA ILE A 35 -4.76 -20.05 0.01
C ILE A 35 -5.99 -19.93 0.91
N ARG A 36 -7.19 -20.01 0.32
CA ARG A 36 -8.46 -19.98 1.06
C ARG A 36 -8.54 -21.08 2.11
N ALA A 37 -8.02 -22.28 1.83
CA ALA A 37 -8.00 -23.39 2.77
C ALA A 37 -7.14 -23.13 4.02
N LYS A 38 -6.14 -22.24 3.91
CA LYS A 38 -5.25 -21.83 5.01
C LYS A 38 -5.65 -20.51 5.67
N PHE A 39 -6.62 -19.80 5.09
CA PHE A 39 -7.03 -18.47 5.53
C PHE A 39 -7.74 -18.53 6.88
N ASP A 40 -7.11 -18.01 7.93
CA ASP A 40 -7.75 -17.86 9.23
C ASP A 40 -8.74 -16.70 9.21
N THR A 41 -10.00 -17.04 8.98
CA THR A 41 -11.11 -16.08 8.93
C THR A 41 -11.32 -15.38 10.28
N LYS A 42 -11.03 -16.05 11.39
CA LYS A 42 -11.22 -15.47 12.72
C LYS A 42 -10.16 -14.40 12.97
N ALA A 43 -8.90 -14.72 12.72
CA ALA A 43 -7.79 -13.78 12.86
C ALA A 43 -7.94 -12.57 11.92
N ALA A 44 -8.39 -12.79 10.68
CA ALA A 44 -8.71 -11.71 9.73
C ALA A 44 -9.74 -10.73 10.31
N TRP A 45 -10.86 -11.24 10.84
CA TRP A 45 -11.91 -10.40 11.41
C TRP A 45 -11.51 -9.74 12.73
N GLU A 46 -10.67 -10.39 13.55
CA GLU A 46 -10.09 -9.77 14.75
C GLU A 46 -9.23 -8.56 14.37
N TYR A 47 -8.41 -8.66 13.33
CA TYR A 47 -7.65 -7.52 12.79
C TYR A 47 -8.57 -6.41 12.27
N VAL A 48 -9.52 -6.74 11.39
CA VAL A 48 -10.45 -5.76 10.79
C VAL A 48 -11.21 -4.98 11.86
N ARG A 49 -11.79 -5.67 12.85
CA ARG A 49 -12.51 -5.03 13.96
C ARG A 49 -11.59 -4.21 14.85
N GLY A 50 -10.34 -4.65 15.02
CA GLY A 50 -9.33 -3.91 15.76
C GLY A 50 -8.94 -2.59 15.08
N MET A 51 -9.08 -2.49 13.76
CA MET A 51 -8.74 -1.31 12.97
C MET A 51 -9.92 -0.39 12.64
N ALA A 52 -11.16 -0.88 12.74
CA ALA A 52 -12.35 -0.06 12.53
C ALA A 52 -12.37 1.18 13.43
N GLY A 53 -12.69 2.33 12.85
CA GLY A 53 -12.70 3.64 13.52
C GLY A 53 -11.32 4.29 13.72
N LYS A 54 -10.23 3.65 13.28
CA LYS A 54 -8.89 4.24 13.36
C LYS A 54 -8.58 5.15 12.16
N PRO A 55 -7.61 6.07 12.28
CA PRO A 55 -7.25 7.00 11.21
C PRO A 55 -6.73 6.31 9.95
N TYR A 56 -6.95 6.95 8.81
CA TYR A 56 -6.32 6.57 7.55
C TYR A 56 -4.82 6.93 7.54
N GLY A 57 -3.99 6.04 6.99
CA GLY A 57 -2.52 6.10 7.06
C GLY A 57 -1.85 7.11 6.13
N TYR A 58 -2.21 8.39 6.19
CA TYR A 58 -1.57 9.44 5.37
C TYR A 58 -0.07 9.60 5.62
N HIS A 59 0.37 9.37 6.87
CA HIS A 59 1.79 9.38 7.24
C HIS A 59 2.64 8.42 6.40
N ASN A 60 2.06 7.30 5.98
CA ASN A 60 2.75 6.27 5.21
C ASN A 60 2.61 6.47 3.68
N MET A 61 1.56 7.15 3.21
CA MET A 61 1.23 7.22 1.77
C MET A 61 2.35 7.86 0.91
N ILE A 62 3.12 8.81 1.47
CA ILE A 62 4.24 9.41 0.74
C ILE A 62 5.42 8.45 0.62
N PHE A 63 5.63 7.56 1.60
CA PHE A 63 6.78 6.68 1.63
C PHE A 63 6.55 5.36 0.90
N SER A 64 5.29 4.94 0.74
CA SER A 64 4.92 3.66 0.10
C SER A 64 5.27 3.53 -1.39
N TRP A 65 5.98 4.49 -1.98
CA TRP A 65 6.47 4.45 -3.37
C TRP A 65 7.91 4.96 -3.50
N ILE A 66 8.58 5.29 -2.38
CA ILE A 66 9.92 5.86 -2.35
C ILE A 66 10.91 4.81 -1.80
N ASP A 67 11.09 3.72 -2.54
CA ASP A 67 11.82 2.55 -2.05
C ASP A 67 13.32 2.57 -2.42
N THR A 68 13.74 3.47 -3.32
CA THR A 68 15.14 3.60 -3.76
C THR A 68 15.70 5.03 -3.72
N VAL A 69 17.03 5.22 -3.70
CA VAL A 69 17.62 6.57 -3.59
C VAL A 69 17.34 7.45 -4.83
N ALA A 70 17.31 6.87 -6.04
CA ALA A 70 17.25 7.63 -7.29
C ALA A 70 16.15 7.18 -8.26
N ASN A 71 15.64 5.95 -8.11
CA ASN A 71 14.78 5.31 -9.11
C ASN A 71 13.31 5.29 -8.63
N ASN A 72 12.81 6.37 -8.05
CA ASN A 72 11.37 6.51 -7.77
C ASN A 72 10.74 7.70 -8.49
N TYR A 73 11.56 8.55 -9.12
CA TYR A 73 11.12 9.83 -9.68
C TYR A 73 11.25 9.84 -11.21
N PRO A 74 10.26 10.35 -11.98
CA PRO A 74 10.42 10.57 -13.41
C PRO A 74 11.48 11.64 -13.66
N PRO A 75 12.43 11.44 -14.58
CA PRO A 75 13.37 12.49 -14.98
C PRO A 75 12.63 13.76 -15.46
N PRO A 76 13.10 14.99 -15.12
CA PRO A 76 14.35 15.31 -14.43
C PRO A 76 14.23 15.41 -12.89
N LEU A 77 13.17 14.86 -12.30
CA LEU A 77 12.90 15.00 -10.86
C LEU A 77 13.82 14.09 -10.03
N ASP A 78 14.22 14.57 -8.86
CA ASP A 78 15.00 13.84 -7.87
C ASP A 78 14.47 14.11 -6.44
N ALA A 79 15.09 13.49 -5.44
CA ALA A 79 14.71 13.66 -4.04
C ALA A 79 14.85 15.13 -3.55
N HIS A 80 15.66 15.97 -4.20
CA HIS A 80 15.72 17.39 -3.87
C HIS A 80 14.43 18.13 -4.21
N LEU A 81 13.65 17.67 -5.21
CA LEU A 81 12.30 18.18 -5.43
C LEU A 81 11.36 17.79 -4.28
N VAL A 82 11.43 16.55 -3.80
CA VAL A 82 10.61 16.11 -2.65
C VAL A 82 10.94 16.94 -1.43
N VAL A 83 12.22 17.14 -1.11
CA VAL A 83 12.67 18.04 -0.04
C VAL A 83 12.17 19.47 -0.25
N SER A 84 12.19 19.98 -1.49
CA SER A 84 11.73 21.34 -1.80
C SER A 84 10.21 21.48 -1.62
N VAL A 85 9.43 20.50 -2.06
CA VAL A 85 7.97 20.44 -1.88
C VAL A 85 7.62 20.31 -0.39
N MET A 86 8.26 19.41 0.33
CA MET A 86 8.10 19.25 1.78
C MET A 86 8.46 20.53 2.53
N SER A 87 9.55 21.20 2.16
CA SER A 87 10.00 22.46 2.76
C SER A 87 9.03 23.62 2.50
N MET A 88 8.48 23.70 1.29
CA MET A 88 7.46 24.71 0.95
C MET A 88 6.16 24.45 1.69
N TRP A 89 5.70 23.21 1.74
CA TRP A 89 4.46 22.83 2.41
C TRP A 89 4.55 22.94 3.92
N ALA A 90 5.71 22.62 4.52
CA ALA A 90 5.99 22.83 5.94
C ALA A 90 5.91 24.31 6.33
N ARG A 91 6.27 25.23 5.42
CA ARG A 91 6.10 26.68 5.64
C ARG A 91 4.66 27.15 5.43
N MET A 92 3.93 26.53 4.51
CA MET A 92 2.56 26.94 4.15
C MET A 92 1.48 26.38 5.08
N GLN A 93 1.62 25.13 5.54
CA GLN A 93 0.67 24.40 6.38
C GLN A 93 1.44 23.52 7.40
N PRO A 94 2.11 24.15 8.39
CA PRO A 94 3.01 23.45 9.32
C PRO A 94 2.35 22.33 10.12
N ALA A 95 1.10 22.51 10.54
CA ALA A 95 0.35 21.46 11.26
C ALA A 95 0.06 20.23 10.38
N TYR A 96 -0.18 20.43 9.09
CA TYR A 96 -0.45 19.34 8.14
C TYR A 96 0.85 18.63 7.73
N ALA A 97 1.93 19.39 7.51
CA ALA A 97 3.25 18.85 7.23
C ALA A 97 3.82 18.01 8.39
N ALA A 98 3.66 18.48 9.63
CA ALA A 98 4.05 17.72 10.82
C ALA A 98 3.31 16.38 10.89
N ASN A 99 2.02 16.39 10.55
CA ASN A 99 1.14 15.23 10.46
C ASN A 99 1.29 14.40 9.17
N MET A 100 2.22 14.71 8.28
CA MET A 100 2.38 13.93 7.03
C MET A 100 3.73 13.26 6.91
N TRP A 101 4.80 13.84 7.46
CA TRP A 101 6.14 13.27 7.28
C TRP A 101 7.09 13.45 8.45
N ASN A 102 6.95 14.46 9.32
CA ASN A 102 7.93 14.68 10.38
C ASN A 102 7.98 13.50 11.36
N GLU A 103 6.82 12.98 11.78
CA GLU A 103 6.77 11.83 12.68
C GLU A 103 7.36 10.57 12.02
N ALA A 104 7.00 10.32 10.76
CA ALA A 104 7.51 9.20 9.97
C ALA A 104 9.04 9.26 9.75
N LEU A 105 9.59 10.46 9.51
CA LEU A 105 11.04 10.68 9.39
C LEU A 105 11.75 10.49 10.73
N ASN A 106 11.14 10.95 11.82
CA ASN A 106 11.66 10.72 13.17
C ASN A 106 11.69 9.23 13.52
N MET A 107 10.66 8.46 13.17
CA MET A 107 10.64 7.01 13.36
C MET A 107 11.77 6.31 12.61
N ARG A 108 11.98 6.68 11.34
CA ARG A 108 13.10 6.17 10.52
C ARG A 108 14.48 6.54 11.11
N LEU A 109 14.60 7.74 11.68
CA LEU A 109 15.81 8.16 12.40
C LEU A 109 15.94 7.58 13.81
N GLY A 110 14.90 6.97 14.38
CA GLY A 110 14.86 6.63 15.80
C GLY A 110 14.96 7.85 16.72
N THR A 111 14.47 9.00 16.28
CA THR A 111 14.36 10.26 17.05
C THR A 111 12.89 10.56 17.38
N LYS A 112 12.65 11.64 18.12
CA LYS A 112 11.31 12.13 18.46
C LYS A 112 11.28 13.64 18.41
N ASP A 113 10.15 14.19 17.96
CA ASP A 113 9.82 15.61 18.02
C ASP A 113 10.79 16.56 17.31
N LEU A 114 11.66 16.05 16.42
CA LEU A 114 12.50 16.89 15.57
C LEU A 114 11.67 17.47 14.43
N ASP A 115 11.84 18.77 14.16
CA ASP A 115 11.31 19.37 12.95
C ASP A 115 12.12 18.97 11.70
N LEU A 116 11.66 19.35 10.51
CA LEU A 116 12.33 18.97 9.25
C LEU A 116 13.78 19.49 9.17
N TYR A 117 14.08 20.68 9.69
CA TYR A 117 15.43 21.23 9.66
C TYR A 117 16.34 20.49 10.64
N GLU A 118 15.84 20.16 11.82
CA GLU A 118 16.54 19.35 12.82
C GLU A 118 16.76 17.92 12.31
N ILE A 119 15.80 17.32 11.60
CA ILE A 119 15.95 16.04 10.90
C ILE A 119 17.09 16.13 9.89
N LEU A 120 17.11 17.15 9.03
CA LEU A 120 18.17 17.32 8.03
C LEU A 120 19.54 17.47 8.69
N PHE A 121 19.64 18.27 9.75
CA PHE A 121 20.88 18.41 10.52
C PHE A 121 21.31 17.08 11.18
N GLU A 122 20.37 16.32 11.71
CA GLU A 122 20.64 15.02 12.32
C GLU A 122 21.08 13.97 11.29
N THR A 123 20.52 13.99 10.07
CA THR A 123 21.00 13.14 8.96
C THR A 123 22.46 13.42 8.62
N GLU A 124 22.82 14.71 8.51
CA GLU A 124 24.20 15.15 8.27
C GLU A 124 25.13 14.72 9.41
N ARG A 125 24.70 14.90 10.68
CA ARG A 125 25.47 14.49 11.86
C ARG A 125 25.74 12.98 11.89
N ARG A 126 24.80 12.17 11.39
CA ARG A 126 24.92 10.70 11.31
C ARG A 126 25.60 10.21 10.03
N GLY A 127 25.93 11.12 9.11
CA GLY A 127 26.55 10.76 7.83
C GLY A 127 25.63 9.96 6.90
N ILE A 128 24.31 10.09 7.06
CA ILE A 128 23.32 9.50 6.14
C ILE A 128 22.74 10.61 5.27
N THR A 129 22.50 10.32 3.99
CA THR A 129 21.81 11.28 3.12
C THR A 129 20.31 11.30 3.44
N PHE A 130 19.64 12.40 3.14
CA PHE A 130 18.18 12.44 3.27
C PHE A 130 17.50 11.37 2.39
N ASP A 131 18.05 11.11 1.21
CA ASP A 131 17.53 10.06 0.32
C ASP A 131 17.64 8.67 0.96
N GLN A 132 18.76 8.37 1.63
CA GLN A 132 18.93 7.13 2.38
C GLN A 132 17.92 7.03 3.54
N LEU A 133 17.62 8.15 4.20
CA LEU A 133 16.59 8.18 5.24
C LEU A 133 15.22 7.82 4.66
N LEU A 134 14.86 8.37 3.50
CA LEU A 134 13.58 8.08 2.84
C LEU A 134 13.43 6.60 2.47
N THR A 135 14.52 5.91 2.12
CA THR A 135 14.52 4.49 1.76
C THR A 135 14.42 3.51 2.94
N ILE A 136 14.38 3.99 4.19
CA ILE A 136 14.17 3.10 5.33
C ILE A 136 12.72 2.61 5.30
N PRO A 137 12.46 1.28 5.24
CA PRO A 137 11.11 0.76 5.10
C PRO A 137 10.21 1.14 6.26
N GLU A 138 8.97 1.54 5.95
CA GLU A 138 7.91 1.66 6.92
C GLU A 138 7.70 0.31 7.60
N GLN A 139 7.53 0.32 8.93
CA GLN A 139 7.26 -0.91 9.67
C GLN A 139 5.77 -1.01 9.98
N ASP A 140 5.19 -2.17 9.70
CA ASP A 140 3.76 -2.46 9.95
C ASP A 140 3.38 -2.17 11.40
N GLU A 141 4.31 -2.29 12.35
CA GLU A 141 4.09 -2.12 13.79
C GLU A 141 4.20 -0.69 14.30
N TRP A 142 4.64 0.27 13.48
CA TRP A 142 4.68 1.67 13.88
C TRP A 142 3.30 2.20 14.24
N ILE A 143 3.28 3.09 15.24
CA ILE A 143 2.08 3.73 15.79
C ILE A 143 2.39 5.23 15.89
N TYR A 144 1.63 6.01 15.14
CA TYR A 144 1.76 7.46 15.08
C TYR A 144 1.02 8.13 16.25
N SER A 145 1.20 9.43 16.41
CA SER A 145 0.64 10.22 17.49
C SER A 145 -0.90 10.27 17.48
N ASP A 146 -1.51 10.13 16.30
CA ASP A 146 -2.96 9.98 16.09
C ASP A 146 -3.44 8.52 16.21
N GLY A 147 -2.51 7.58 16.40
CA GLY A 147 -2.77 6.18 16.71
C GLY A 147 -2.28 5.22 15.64
N LYS A 148 -2.84 4.01 15.66
CA LYS A 148 -2.54 3.00 14.64
C LYS A 148 -3.30 3.35 13.38
N SER A 149 -2.60 3.52 12.26
CA SER A 149 -3.19 3.88 10.98
C SER A 149 -2.75 2.93 9.88
N THR A 150 -3.50 2.85 8.78
CA THR A 150 -3.10 2.07 7.60
C THR A 150 -3.74 2.64 6.33
N THR A 151 -3.10 2.41 5.18
CA THR A 151 -3.63 2.79 3.85
C THR A 151 -4.56 1.70 3.33
N CYS A 152 -5.31 1.97 2.26
CA CYS A 152 -6.28 1.02 1.71
C CYS A 152 -5.69 -0.35 1.39
N VAL A 153 -4.53 -0.39 0.73
CA VAL A 153 -3.86 -1.63 0.34
C VAL A 153 -3.19 -2.32 1.54
N ALA A 154 -2.49 -1.56 2.37
CA ALA A 154 -1.84 -2.08 3.57
C ALA A 154 -2.86 -2.66 4.56
N PHE A 155 -4.07 -2.10 4.64
CA PHE A 155 -5.16 -2.63 5.45
C PHE A 155 -5.54 -4.06 5.04
N ILE A 156 -5.81 -4.27 3.74
CA ILE A 156 -6.19 -5.57 3.20
C ILE A 156 -5.04 -6.57 3.32
N LEU A 157 -3.81 -6.15 3.04
CA LEU A 157 -2.65 -7.03 3.15
C LEU A 157 -2.30 -7.36 4.60
N SER A 158 -2.52 -6.45 5.54
CA SER A 158 -2.38 -6.73 6.98
C SER A 158 -3.41 -7.74 7.45
N MET A 159 -4.65 -7.65 6.94
CA MET A 159 -5.68 -8.66 7.17
C MET A 159 -5.24 -10.02 6.60
N TYR A 160 -4.66 -10.06 5.38
CA TYR A 160 -4.12 -11.28 4.79
C TYR A 160 -2.95 -11.85 5.59
N LYS A 161 -2.06 -11.00 6.08
CA LYS A 161 -0.93 -11.36 6.94
C LYS A 161 -1.42 -11.95 8.26
N ALA A 162 -2.40 -11.33 8.92
CA ALA A 162 -3.06 -11.85 10.11
C ALA A 162 -3.78 -13.20 9.84
N ALA A 163 -4.35 -13.37 8.64
CA ALA A 163 -5.00 -14.61 8.22
C ALA A 163 -4.03 -15.73 7.80
N GLY A 164 -2.71 -15.49 7.84
CA GLY A 164 -1.68 -16.48 7.52
C GLY A 164 -1.32 -16.61 6.04
N VAL A 165 -1.81 -15.71 5.16
CA VAL A 165 -1.56 -15.77 3.70
C VAL A 165 -0.07 -15.63 3.37
N PHE A 166 0.67 -14.82 4.13
CA PHE A 166 2.10 -14.56 3.91
C PHE A 166 3.04 -15.57 4.59
N SER A 167 2.52 -16.63 5.23
CA SER A 167 3.37 -17.63 5.88
C SER A 167 4.28 -18.36 4.86
N PRO A 168 5.58 -18.54 5.13
CA PRO A 168 6.29 -18.31 6.39
C PRO A 168 6.94 -16.92 6.53
N PHE A 169 6.70 -16.00 5.59
CA PHE A 169 7.35 -14.70 5.52
C PHE A 169 6.66 -13.59 6.30
N SER A 170 5.61 -13.90 7.07
CA SER A 170 4.80 -12.92 7.80
C SER A 170 5.64 -11.91 8.58
N ASP A 171 6.67 -12.35 9.31
CA ASP A 171 7.52 -11.47 10.13
C ASP A 171 8.49 -10.60 9.31
N SER A 172 8.76 -10.99 8.07
CA SER A 172 9.73 -10.34 7.17
C SER A 172 9.10 -9.47 6.09
N VAL A 173 7.78 -9.50 5.94
CA VAL A 173 7.05 -8.70 4.95
C VAL A 173 6.45 -7.51 5.66
N GLN A 174 6.83 -6.29 5.27
CA GLN A 174 6.16 -5.06 5.69
C GLN A 174 5.10 -4.70 4.65
N VAL A 175 3.83 -4.93 4.95
CA VAL A 175 2.75 -4.67 3.99
C VAL A 175 2.47 -3.18 3.79
N THR A 176 3.00 -2.33 4.67
CA THR A 176 3.07 -0.87 4.51
C THR A 176 3.86 -0.41 3.29
N GLU A 177 4.75 -1.26 2.77
CA GLU A 177 5.60 -0.99 1.58
C GLU A 177 4.94 -1.42 0.26
N PHE A 178 3.69 -1.91 0.31
CA PHE A 178 3.02 -2.41 -0.88
C PHE A 178 2.22 -1.31 -1.57
N THR A 179 2.37 -1.22 -2.88
CA THR A 179 1.42 -0.48 -3.72
C THR A 179 0.23 -1.36 -4.10
N ILE A 180 -0.81 -0.75 -4.67
CA ILE A 180 -1.95 -1.49 -5.26
C ILE A 180 -1.47 -2.48 -6.33
N LYS A 181 -0.44 -2.10 -7.10
CA LYS A 181 0.16 -2.97 -8.12
C LYS A 181 0.76 -4.21 -7.50
N ASP A 182 1.55 -4.06 -6.45
CA ASP A 182 2.17 -5.20 -5.78
C ASP A 182 1.13 -6.15 -5.19
N ALA A 183 0.03 -5.61 -4.65
CA ALA A 183 -1.04 -6.40 -4.06
C ALA A 183 -1.72 -7.33 -5.08
N TYR A 184 -2.07 -6.84 -6.28
CA TYR A 184 -2.72 -7.69 -7.28
C TYR A 184 -1.73 -8.61 -8.02
N MET A 185 -0.42 -8.31 -7.98
CA MET A 185 0.63 -9.16 -8.55
C MET A 185 0.88 -10.41 -7.72
N LEU A 186 0.54 -10.39 -6.42
CA LEU A 186 0.67 -11.55 -5.54
C LEU A 186 -0.03 -12.77 -6.12
N LYS A 187 0.69 -13.89 -6.16
CA LYS A 187 0.23 -15.17 -6.67
C LYS A 187 -0.63 -15.90 -5.63
N ILE A 188 -1.72 -15.26 -5.21
CA ILE A 188 -2.63 -15.74 -4.16
C ILE A 188 -4.07 -15.84 -4.66
N PHE A 189 -4.34 -15.41 -5.89
CA PHE A 189 -5.68 -15.34 -6.47
C PHE A 189 -5.97 -16.54 -7.35
N GLU A 190 -7.25 -16.77 -7.64
CA GLU A 190 -7.71 -17.81 -8.54
C GLU A 190 -7.13 -17.60 -9.95
N ASP A 191 -6.52 -18.65 -10.49
CA ASP A 191 -5.95 -18.70 -11.83
C ASP A 191 -6.71 -19.68 -12.75
N ASN A 192 -7.62 -20.49 -12.20
CA ASN A 192 -8.46 -21.38 -12.98
C ASN A 192 -9.81 -20.71 -13.31
N ALA A 193 -9.90 -20.21 -14.55
CA ALA A 193 -11.12 -19.58 -15.08
C ALA A 193 -12.38 -20.44 -14.89
N THR A 194 -12.28 -21.77 -14.93
CA THR A 194 -13.45 -22.67 -14.78
C THR A 194 -14.11 -22.60 -13.39
N ARG A 195 -13.40 -22.10 -12.37
CA ARG A 195 -13.91 -21.90 -11.01
C ARG A 195 -14.54 -20.52 -10.81
N LEU A 196 -14.34 -19.59 -11.74
CA LEU A 196 -14.99 -18.29 -11.72
C LEU A 196 -16.47 -18.44 -12.11
N PRO A 197 -17.36 -17.51 -11.71
CA PRO A 197 -18.75 -17.55 -12.13
C PRO A 197 -18.90 -17.53 -13.66
N GLY A 198 -19.89 -18.25 -14.21
CA GLY A 198 -20.07 -18.37 -15.66
C GLY A 198 -20.25 -17.03 -16.39
N TRP A 199 -20.84 -16.01 -15.74
CA TRP A 199 -20.98 -14.66 -16.32
C TRP A 199 -19.64 -13.91 -16.45
N CYS A 200 -18.62 -14.32 -15.68
CA CYS A 200 -17.28 -13.74 -15.69
C CYS A 200 -16.39 -14.40 -16.75
N GLN A 201 -16.68 -15.66 -17.10
CA GLN A 201 -15.93 -16.46 -18.09
C GLN A 201 -16.21 -16.06 -19.55
N ASN A 202 -16.43 -14.78 -19.86
CA ASN A 202 -16.69 -14.37 -21.23
C ASN A 202 -15.39 -14.43 -22.04
N GLU A 203 -15.29 -15.40 -22.97
CA GLU A 203 -14.17 -15.56 -23.92
C GLU A 203 -13.85 -14.28 -24.70
N LYS A 204 -14.82 -13.37 -24.84
CA LYS A 204 -14.63 -12.06 -25.49
C LYS A 204 -13.68 -11.14 -24.74
N ASP A 205 -13.67 -11.23 -23.41
CA ASP A 205 -12.87 -10.34 -22.57
C ASP A 205 -11.52 -10.97 -22.24
N GLY A 206 -11.44 -12.29 -22.05
CA GLY A 206 -10.16 -12.98 -21.81
C GLY A 206 -9.43 -12.52 -20.55
N LEU A 207 -10.15 -11.89 -19.61
CA LEU A 207 -9.62 -11.49 -18.31
C LEU A 207 -9.50 -12.72 -17.40
N SER A 208 -8.43 -12.77 -16.61
CA SER A 208 -8.20 -13.81 -15.60
C SER A 208 -8.92 -13.54 -14.26
N PHE A 209 -9.79 -12.53 -14.23
CA PHE A 209 -10.52 -12.06 -13.06
C PHE A 209 -11.87 -11.47 -13.48
N CYS A 210 -12.74 -11.21 -12.50
CA CYS A 210 -14.10 -10.75 -12.76
C CYS A 210 -14.22 -9.24 -12.57
N GLN A 211 -14.42 -8.49 -13.65
CA GLN A 211 -14.86 -7.11 -13.55
C GLN A 211 -16.38 -7.09 -13.34
N ILE A 212 -16.83 -6.48 -12.23
CA ILE A 212 -18.24 -6.49 -11.80
C ILE A 212 -18.95 -5.15 -11.99
N LEU A 213 -18.19 -4.07 -12.14
CA LEU A 213 -18.72 -2.74 -12.45
C LEU A 213 -17.72 -1.97 -13.30
N GLY A 214 -18.25 -1.06 -14.12
CA GLY A 214 -17.44 -0.08 -14.85
C GLY A 214 -17.67 -0.08 -16.36
N GLU A 215 -17.56 1.10 -16.96
CA GLU A 215 -17.66 1.30 -18.41
C GLU A 215 -16.38 0.92 -19.17
N PHE A 216 -15.24 0.99 -18.50
CA PHE A 216 -13.93 0.74 -19.10
C PHE A 216 -13.40 -0.62 -18.69
N ARG A 217 -12.83 -1.32 -19.66
CA ARG A 217 -12.13 -2.58 -19.39
C ARG A 217 -10.91 -2.32 -18.51
N MET A 218 -10.87 -2.98 -17.35
CA MET A 218 -9.72 -2.96 -16.47
C MET A 218 -8.62 -3.89 -16.98
N GLU A 219 -7.38 -3.42 -16.89
CA GLU A 219 -6.19 -4.22 -17.11
C GLU A 219 -5.37 -4.25 -15.82
N LEU A 220 -4.94 -5.44 -15.41
CA LEU A 220 -4.06 -5.65 -14.26
C LEU A 220 -2.76 -6.30 -14.75
N PRO A 221 -1.78 -5.53 -15.25
CA PRO A 221 -0.54 -6.07 -15.79
C PRO A 221 0.22 -6.85 -14.73
N TYR A 222 0.65 -8.08 -15.04
CA TYR A 222 1.31 -9.00 -14.11
C TYR A 222 0.41 -9.55 -12.98
N TYR A 223 -0.92 -9.50 -13.16
CA TYR A 223 -1.86 -10.13 -12.23
C TYR A 223 -1.48 -11.56 -11.87
N ASN A 224 -1.43 -11.86 -10.57
CA ASN A 224 -1.28 -13.20 -10.03
C ASN A 224 -0.01 -13.93 -10.52
N THR A 225 1.13 -13.23 -10.58
CA THR A 225 2.39 -13.75 -11.13
C THR A 225 3.50 -13.94 -10.11
N LEU A 226 3.43 -13.28 -8.96
CA LEU A 226 4.56 -13.16 -8.02
C LEU A 226 4.31 -13.92 -6.72
N ASP A 227 5.12 -14.96 -6.48
CA ASP A 227 5.10 -15.68 -5.19
C ASP A 227 5.63 -14.77 -4.06
N PRO A 228 4.97 -14.72 -2.88
CA PRO A 228 5.48 -13.96 -1.74
C PRO A 228 6.88 -14.42 -1.31
N TYR A 229 7.73 -13.48 -0.92
CA TYR A 229 9.10 -13.74 -0.43
C TYR A 229 9.48 -12.77 0.71
N ALA A 230 10.58 -13.06 1.41
CA ALA A 230 11.05 -12.24 2.54
C ALA A 230 11.51 -10.84 2.09
N ASN A 231 11.20 -9.81 2.88
CA ASN A 231 11.58 -8.41 2.61
C ASN A 231 11.10 -7.90 1.24
N MET A 232 9.93 -8.40 0.81
CA MET A 232 9.32 -8.01 -0.46
C MET A 232 8.97 -6.53 -0.48
N ASN A 233 9.25 -5.88 -1.61
CA ASN A 233 8.99 -4.45 -1.91
C ASN A 233 9.84 -3.41 -1.18
N GLU A 234 10.60 -3.77 -0.15
CA GLU A 234 11.45 -2.83 0.63
C GLU A 234 12.60 -2.17 -0.16
N ASN A 235 12.89 -2.62 -1.39
CA ASN A 235 14.01 -2.14 -2.21
C ASN A 235 13.64 -2.01 -3.69
N CYS A 236 12.36 -1.73 -3.99
CA CYS A 236 11.81 -1.90 -5.32
C CYS A 236 11.43 -0.59 -6.01
N PRO A 237 12.16 -0.17 -7.06
CA PRO A 237 11.90 1.12 -7.69
C PRO A 237 10.53 1.14 -8.37
N SER A 238 9.84 2.26 -8.23
CA SER A 238 8.53 2.50 -8.83
C SER A 238 8.59 3.59 -9.91
N LEU A 239 9.41 3.39 -10.95
CA LEU A 239 9.61 4.39 -12.01
C LEU A 239 8.50 4.39 -13.08
N PRO A 240 7.75 5.50 -13.24
CA PRO A 240 6.96 5.70 -14.45
C PRO A 240 7.86 5.85 -15.70
N PRO A 241 7.34 5.57 -16.91
CA PRO A 241 5.97 5.15 -17.21
C PRO A 241 5.76 3.63 -17.20
N THR A 242 6.83 2.83 -17.21
CA THR A 242 6.73 1.38 -17.40
C THR A 242 6.59 0.61 -16.09
N TYR A 243 7.01 1.21 -14.96
CA TYR A 243 6.99 0.59 -13.64
C TYR A 243 7.62 -0.81 -13.66
N GLU A 244 8.76 -0.92 -14.35
CA GLU A 244 9.50 -2.18 -14.45
C GLU A 244 10.00 -2.61 -13.08
N ARG A 245 9.77 -3.88 -12.76
CA ARG A 245 10.18 -4.52 -11.52
C ARG A 245 11.52 -5.24 -11.76
N PRO A 246 12.66 -4.73 -11.24
CA PRO A 246 13.97 -5.34 -11.50
C PRO A 246 14.10 -6.72 -10.85
N PRO A 247 15.04 -7.58 -11.30
CA PRO A 247 15.27 -8.87 -10.63
C PRO A 247 15.64 -8.69 -9.15
N ARG A 248 14.99 -9.45 -8.26
CA ARG A 248 15.05 -9.37 -6.77
C ARG A 248 14.12 -8.33 -6.15
N CYS A 249 13.43 -7.59 -7.01
CA CYS A 249 12.01 -7.36 -6.85
C CYS A 249 11.27 -8.54 -7.54
#